data_AF-A0A9E5TQM0-F1
#
_entry.id   AF-A0A9E5TQM0-F1
#
_cell.length_a   1.000
_cell.length_b   1.000
_cell.length_c   1.000
_cell.angle_alpha   90.00
_cell.angle_beta   90.00
_cell.angle_gamma   90.00
#
_symmetry.space_group_name_H-M   'P 1'
#
loop_
_entity.id
_entity.type
_entity.pdbx_description
1 polymer ?
#
loop_
_entity_poly.entity_id
_entity_poly.type
_entity_poly.pdbx_seq_one_letter_code
_entity_poly.pdbx_strand_id
1 'polypeptide(L)'
;MFETIKKTVQASIGAAVLTRERIRKTLDKLVQEGKLSTEEAERLADRMIRDSKTELKSIQDRMVSLIQRGLGNLDFVSKKDFKVLEKRVKALEKEMKGKRAAKAKRTKGTGRS
;
A
#
# COMPACT_ATOMS: atom_id res chain seq x y z
N MET A 1 6.86 5.63 -1.25
CA MET A 1 6.37 5.13 -2.55
C MET A 1 5.34 4.02 -2.38
N PHE A 2 5.68 2.85 -1.84
CA PHE A 2 4.69 1.77 -1.64
C PHE A 2 3.46 2.17 -0.78
N GLU A 3 3.70 2.80 0.36
CA GLU A 3 2.63 3.37 1.22
C GLU A 3 1.76 4.41 0.50
N THR A 4 2.34 5.16 -0.43
CA THR A 4 1.63 6.19 -1.21
C THR A 4 0.71 5.54 -2.23
N ILE A 5 1.18 4.52 -2.97
CA ILE A 5 0.38 3.75 -3.92
C ILE A 5 -0.78 3.06 -3.21
N LYS A 6 -0.52 2.44 -2.04
CA LYS A 6 -1.57 1.83 -1.23
C LYS A 6 -2.65 2.84 -0.83
N LYS A 7 -2.26 4.02 -0.37
CA LYS A 7 -3.20 5.10 -0.01
C LYS A 7 -3.94 5.66 -1.23
N THR A 8 -3.27 5.81 -2.37
CA THR A 8 -3.88 6.28 -3.62
C THR A 8 -4.90 5.28 -4.15
N VAL A 9 -4.61 3.98 -4.09
CA VAL A 9 -5.54 2.91 -4.47
C VAL A 9 -6.73 2.83 -3.49
N GLN A 10 -6.48 2.98 -2.19
CA GLN A 10 -7.55 3.06 -1.18
C GLN A 10 -8.45 4.29 -1.38
N ALA A 11 -7.87 5.42 -1.81
CA ALA A 11 -8.62 6.62 -2.13
C ALA A 11 -9.36 6.50 -3.49
N SER A 12 -8.79 5.79 -4.47
CA SER A 12 -9.39 5.65 -5.81
C SER A 12 -10.55 4.65 -5.83
N ILE A 13 -10.49 3.58 -5.03
CA ILE A 13 -11.58 2.58 -4.95
C ILE A 13 -12.84 3.18 -4.27
N GLY A 14 -12.72 4.29 -3.54
CA GLY A 14 -13.84 4.93 -2.85
C GLY A 14 -14.58 6.04 -3.64
N ALA A 15 -13.94 6.69 -4.61
CA ALA A 15 -14.48 7.90 -5.22
C ALA A 15 -15.65 7.67 -6.21
N ALA A 16 -15.88 6.42 -6.66
CA ALA A 16 -16.91 6.07 -7.64
C ALA A 16 -17.94 5.03 -7.16
N VAL A 17 -17.74 4.38 -6.00
CA VAL A 17 -18.55 3.24 -5.57
C VAL A 17 -19.69 3.73 -4.65
N LEU A 18 -20.93 3.65 -5.17
CA LEU A 18 -22.18 3.63 -4.39
C LEU A 18 -22.25 4.61 -3.21
N THR A 19 -22.09 5.91 -3.47
CA THR A 19 -22.31 6.93 -2.42
C THR A 19 -23.81 7.04 -2.10
N ARG A 20 -24.15 7.40 -0.85
CA ARG A 20 -25.53 7.62 -0.40
C ARG A 20 -26.31 8.53 -1.35
N GLU A 21 -25.64 9.56 -1.84
CA GLU A 21 -26.19 10.54 -2.78
C GLU A 21 -26.44 9.95 -4.17
N ARG A 22 -25.56 9.08 -4.67
CA ARG A 22 -25.74 8.41 -5.97
C ARG A 22 -26.85 7.36 -5.92
N ILE A 23 -26.94 6.62 -4.82
CA ILE A 23 -28.02 5.64 -4.58
C ILE A 23 -29.36 6.37 -4.54
N ARG A 24 -29.50 7.41 -3.70
CA ARG A 24 -30.74 8.20 -3.61
C ARG A 24 -31.15 8.79 -4.95
N LYS A 25 -30.23 9.44 -5.67
CA LYS A 25 -30.52 10.03 -6.98
C LYS A 25 -30.96 9.01 -8.04
N THR A 26 -30.51 7.76 -7.93
CA THR A 26 -30.92 6.68 -8.85
C THR A 26 -32.30 6.15 -8.49
N LEU A 27 -32.58 5.98 -7.19
CA LEU A 27 -33.87 5.52 -6.71
C LEU A 27 -34.97 6.58 -6.88
N ASP A 28 -34.65 7.87 -6.70
CA ASP A 28 -35.57 8.98 -6.94
C ASP A 28 -36.06 9.01 -8.39
N LYS A 29 -35.19 8.68 -9.36
CA LYS A 29 -35.60 8.56 -10.77
C LYS A 29 -36.61 7.43 -10.96
N LEU A 30 -36.44 6.30 -10.29
CA LEU A 30 -37.38 5.18 -10.36
C LEU A 30 -38.73 5.53 -9.70
N VAL A 31 -38.71 6.38 -8.67
CA VAL A 31 -39.95 6.94 -8.08
C VAL A 31 -40.63 7.90 -9.07
N GLN A 32 -39.88 8.79 -9.71
CA GLN A 32 -40.41 9.70 -10.74
C GLN A 32 -40.98 8.96 -11.95
N GLU A 33 -40.39 7.82 -12.32
CA GLU A 33 -40.89 6.94 -13.37
C GLU A 33 -42.09 6.07 -12.93
N GLY A 34 -42.55 6.21 -11.67
CA GLY A 34 -43.67 5.44 -11.10
C GLY A 34 -43.36 3.96 -10.86
N LYS A 35 -42.09 3.56 -10.95
CA LYS A 35 -41.64 2.16 -10.78
C LYS A 35 -41.45 1.77 -9.32
N LEU A 36 -41.30 2.73 -8.42
CA LEU A 36 -41.15 2.54 -6.98
C LEU A 36 -41.96 3.60 -6.23
N SER A 37 -42.51 3.23 -5.09
CA SER A 37 -42.99 4.22 -4.11
C SER A 37 -41.83 4.88 -3.37
N THR A 38 -42.10 6.05 -2.78
CA THR A 38 -41.13 6.80 -1.99
C THR A 38 -40.66 5.99 -0.77
N GLU A 39 -41.56 5.25 -0.09
CA GLU A 39 -41.17 4.36 1.01
C GLU A 39 -40.30 3.19 0.56
N GLU A 40 -40.55 2.59 -0.61
CA GLU A 40 -39.72 1.49 -1.11
C GLU A 40 -38.33 1.97 -1.49
N ALA A 41 -38.22 3.15 -2.11
CA ALA A 41 -36.95 3.78 -2.44
C ALA A 41 -36.10 4.07 -1.18
N GLU A 42 -36.69 4.62 -0.12
CA GLU A 42 -36.00 4.86 1.16
C GLU A 42 -35.49 3.55 1.78
N ARG A 43 -36.34 2.51 1.84
CA ARG A 43 -35.95 1.19 2.38
C ARG A 43 -34.86 0.51 1.54
N LEU A 44 -34.90 0.68 0.23
CA LEU A 44 -33.90 0.10 -0.67
C LEU A 44 -32.57 0.86 -0.57
N ALA A 45 -32.61 2.19 -0.47
CA ALA A 45 -31.43 3.03 -0.24
C ALA A 45 -30.70 2.60 1.03
N ASP A 46 -31.42 2.49 2.15
CA ASP A 46 -30.83 2.13 3.44
C ASP A 46 -30.28 0.71 3.48
N ARG A 47 -30.87 -0.24 2.74
CA ARG A 47 -30.31 -1.58 2.55
C ARG A 47 -29.02 -1.55 1.74
N MET A 48 -29.04 -0.93 0.55
CA MET A 48 -27.86 -0.83 -0.31
C MET A 48 -26.69 -0.13 0.39
N ILE A 49 -26.94 0.90 1.20
CA ILE A 49 -25.91 1.60 1.98
C ILE A 49 -25.31 0.70 3.07
N ARG A 50 -26.14 -0.08 3.76
CA ARG A 50 -25.69 -1.03 4.80
C ARG A 50 -24.86 -2.15 4.19
N ASP A 51 -25.35 -2.73 3.11
CA ASP A 51 -24.72 -3.87 2.44
C ASP A 51 -23.39 -3.44 1.81
N SER A 52 -23.36 -2.27 1.16
CA SER A 52 -22.14 -1.69 0.58
C SER A 52 -21.03 -1.51 1.61
N LYS A 53 -21.33 -1.02 2.83
CA LYS A 53 -20.30 -0.85 3.87
C LYS A 53 -19.64 -2.17 4.27
N THR A 54 -20.42 -3.24 4.35
CA THR A 54 -19.95 -4.56 4.75
C THR A 54 -19.15 -5.21 3.63
N GLU A 55 -19.66 -5.13 2.41
CA GLU A 55 -19.05 -5.74 1.23
C GLU A 55 -17.76 -5.03 0.81
N LEU A 56 -17.74 -3.69 0.83
CA LEU A 56 -16.54 -2.88 0.54
C LEU A 56 -15.37 -3.20 1.47
N LYS A 57 -15.64 -3.43 2.76
CA LYS A 57 -14.60 -3.79 3.73
C LYS A 57 -13.98 -5.14 3.38
N SER A 58 -14.82 -6.13 3.06
CA SER A 58 -14.35 -7.45 2.64
C SER A 58 -13.55 -7.43 1.33
N ILE A 59 -13.95 -6.60 0.37
CA ILE A 59 -13.25 -6.39 -0.89
C ILE A 59 -11.91 -5.72 -0.64
N GLN A 60 -11.88 -4.70 0.23
CA GLN A 60 -10.64 -4.01 0.61
C GLN A 60 -9.63 -4.99 1.23
N ASP A 61 -10.08 -5.84 2.16
CA ASP A 61 -9.22 -6.82 2.83
C ASP A 61 -8.68 -7.87 1.83
N ARG A 62 -9.53 -8.36 0.92
CA ARG A 62 -9.13 -9.27 -0.16
C ARG A 62 -8.12 -8.62 -1.12
N MET A 63 -8.35 -7.38 -1.52
CA MET A 63 -7.43 -6.63 -2.38
C MET A 63 -6.07 -6.40 -1.72
N VAL A 64 -6.05 -5.99 -0.45
CA VAL A 64 -4.79 -5.82 0.30
C VAL A 64 -4.03 -7.15 0.37
N SER A 65 -4.72 -8.26 0.64
CA SER A 65 -4.14 -9.60 0.67
C SER A 65 -3.58 -10.02 -0.70
N LEU A 66 -4.31 -9.78 -1.79
CA LEU A 66 -3.86 -10.08 -3.15
C LEU A 66 -2.61 -9.28 -3.54
N ILE A 67 -2.58 -7.99 -3.20
CA ILE A 67 -1.42 -7.13 -3.44
C ILE A 67 -0.23 -7.59 -2.60
N GLN A 68 -0.43 -7.93 -1.33
CA GLN A 68 0.63 -8.46 -0.46
C GLN A 68 1.19 -9.78 -0.99
N ARG A 69 0.33 -10.69 -1.47
CA ARG A 69 0.75 -11.97 -2.07
C ARG A 69 1.48 -11.76 -3.39
N GLY A 70 0.96 -10.90 -4.27
CA GLY A 70 1.60 -10.58 -5.55
C GLY A 70 2.97 -9.92 -5.38
N LEU A 71 3.10 -9.01 -4.41
CA LEU A 71 4.38 -8.39 -4.08
C LEU A 71 5.33 -9.30 -3.30
N GLY A 72 4.80 -10.28 -2.56
CA GLY A 72 5.61 -11.31 -1.91
C GLY A 72 6.20 -12.31 -2.89
N ASN A 73 5.59 -12.47 -4.08
CA ASN A 73 6.07 -13.35 -5.16
C ASN A 73 6.98 -12.64 -6.17
N LEU A 74 7.02 -11.31 -6.17
CA LEU A 74 8.05 -10.54 -6.85
C LEU A 74 9.26 -10.48 -5.91
N ASP A 75 10.49 -10.66 -6.40
CA ASP A 75 11.76 -10.57 -5.65
C ASP A 75 12.03 -9.13 -5.12
N PHE A 76 11.07 -8.56 -4.41
CA PHE A 76 11.13 -7.19 -3.91
C PHE A 76 11.75 -7.21 -2.53
N VAL A 77 13.05 -6.86 -2.47
CA VAL A 77 13.79 -6.70 -1.21
C VAL A 77 13.06 -5.68 -0.34
N SER A 78 12.63 -6.10 0.86
CA SER A 78 11.93 -5.19 1.77
C SER A 78 12.85 -4.06 2.22
N LYS A 79 12.28 -2.91 2.61
CA LYS A 79 13.08 -1.78 3.15
C LYS A 79 13.91 -2.19 4.39
N LYS A 80 13.46 -3.22 5.11
CA LYS A 80 14.18 -3.79 6.25
C LYS A 80 15.41 -4.56 5.77
N ASP A 81 15.25 -5.40 4.76
CA ASP A 81 16.34 -6.21 4.20
C ASP A 81 17.39 -5.32 3.53
N PHE A 82 16.95 -4.26 2.84
CA PHE A 82 17.86 -3.24 2.29
C PHE A 82 18.70 -2.56 3.38
N LYS A 83 18.08 -2.16 4.51
CA LYS A 83 18.81 -1.55 5.64
C LYS A 83 19.79 -2.51 6.30
N VAL A 84 19.46 -3.80 6.39
CA VAL A 84 20.36 -4.83 6.91
C VAL A 84 21.57 -4.94 5.98
N LEU A 85 21.35 -4.98 4.67
CA LEU A 85 22.42 -5.04 3.68
C LEU A 85 23.29 -3.76 3.71
N GLU A 86 22.67 -2.58 3.80
CA GLU A 86 23.37 -1.28 3.90
C GLU A 86 24.29 -1.23 5.12
N LYS A 87 23.83 -1.72 6.29
CA LYS A 87 24.66 -1.80 7.50
C LYS A 87 25.86 -2.73 7.31
N ARG A 88 25.66 -3.89 6.68
CA ARG A 88 26.74 -4.86 6.39
C ARG A 88 27.77 -4.25 5.44
N VAL A 89 27.32 -3.56 4.38
CA VAL A 89 28.20 -2.85 3.44
C VAL A 89 29.03 -1.80 4.17
N LYS A 90 28.40 -0.94 4.99
CA LYS A 90 29.12 0.08 5.77
C LYS A 90 30.15 -0.50 6.75
N ALA A 91 29.83 -1.63 7.39
CA ALA A 91 30.76 -2.31 8.28
C ALA A 91 31.98 -2.84 7.50
N LEU A 92 31.76 -3.50 6.36
CA LEU A 92 32.82 -4.03 5.50
C LEU A 92 33.70 -2.91 4.91
N GLU A 93 33.10 -1.79 4.49
CA GLU A 93 33.84 -0.63 4.02
C GLU A 93 34.76 -0.05 5.10
N LYS A 94 34.28 0.00 6.35
CA LYS A 94 35.07 0.47 7.50
C LYS A 94 36.24 -0.47 7.79
N GLU A 95 36.01 -1.78 7.76
CA GLU A 95 37.07 -2.78 7.92
C GLU A 95 38.11 -2.73 6.79
N MET A 96 37.67 -2.56 5.54
CA MET A 96 38.58 -2.43 4.40
C MET A 96 39.42 -1.16 4.50
N LYS A 97 38.83 -0.03 4.93
CA LYS A 97 39.58 1.21 5.20
C LYS A 97 40.62 1.01 6.31
N GLY A 98 40.25 0.31 7.39
CA GLY A 98 41.18 -0.05 8.47
C GLY A 98 42.34 -0.93 8.00
N LYS A 99 42.05 -1.98 7.22
CA LYS A 99 43.05 -2.88 6.64
C LYS A 99 43.97 -2.16 5.64
N ARG A 100 43.43 -1.24 4.83
CA ARG A 100 44.22 -0.41 3.90
C ARG A 100 45.11 0.60 4.64
N ALA A 101 44.61 1.24 5.70
CA ALA A 101 45.40 2.15 6.53
C ALA A 101 46.53 1.41 7.28
N ALA A 102 46.27 0.20 7.77
CA ALA A 102 47.27 -0.66 8.39
C ALA A 102 48.35 -1.12 7.39
N LYS A 103 47.97 -1.45 6.15
CA LYS A 103 48.90 -1.81 5.08
C LYS A 103 49.78 -0.62 4.66
N ALA A 104 49.21 0.58 4.57
CA ALA A 104 49.94 1.81 4.23
C ALA A 104 50.96 2.25 5.30
N LYS A 105 50.67 2.01 6.60
CA LYS A 105 51.64 2.23 7.68
C LYS A 105 52.80 1.24 7.65
N ARG A 106 52.55 -0.04 7.31
CA ARG A 106 53.61 -1.06 7.20
C ARG A 106 54.59 -0.75 6.07
N THR A 107 54.13 -0.24 4.92
CA THR A 107 55.01 0.14 3.79
C THR A 107 55.85 1.41 4.03
N LYS A 108 55.44 2.31 4.93
CA LYS A 108 56.22 3.52 5.27
C LYS A 108 57.26 3.29 6.36
N GLY A 109 57.19 2.17 7.10
CA GLY A 109 58.13 1.81 8.16
C GLY A 109 59.37 1.05 7.68
N THR A 110 59.33 0.43 6.50
CA THR A 110 60.44 -0.41 5.99
C THR A 110 61.47 0.36 5.16
N GLY A 111 61.35 1.69 5.05
CA GLY A 111 62.26 2.56 4.28
C GLY A 111 63.19 3.44 5.12
N ARG A 112 63.25 3.23 6.45
CA ARG A 112 64.19 3.89 7.35
C ARG A 112 64.93 2.81 8.15
N SER A 113 65.92 2.20 7.52
CA SER A 113 67.02 1.51 8.16
C SER A 113 68.27 1.86 7.39
#